data_AF-A0A0F9BTW8-F1
#
_entry.id   AF-A0A0F9BTW8-F1
#
_cell.length_a   1.000
_cell.length_b   1.000
_cell.length_c   1.000
_cell.angle_alpha   90.00
_cell.angle_beta   90.00
_cell.angle_gamma   90.00
#
_symmetry.space_group_name_H-M   'P 1'
#
loop_
_entity.id
_entity.type
_entity.pdbx_description
1 polymer ?
#
loop_
_entity_poly.entity_id
_entity_poly.type
_entity_poly.pdbx_seq_one_letter_code
_entity_poly.pdbx_strand_id
1 'polypeptide(L)'
;VKPEQILKKTPETEEYITPDLNAYPSDFEVEKFPMPSDPIDNLFYTEEPSVESLNDANVNFIDTFNDSSKLPVQDIFYNEGDQLSIELSTELGLVQQEYAYDQRGPKPADINIYITITLAKTFIIAIDFTDYPKKPVVNYPDEVKSILGDPNKSLEALNKWSSKKPFHIVEILHELEKKLFFIKNIEAQSKKISGEYQSEKVADSLTSLNVHLLTYGFKEYSMKIDLKAYPGPPIINLSPDLEQIINIPLSDLNSYKNWIEKESEPVEIVREISWLVDKNSRINFEIDLLKDHYKNIKYDHTTATLNVEMKGKMKTEDLTFDFQIELPIDYPMKMPEVKVVNEFELEIHEKIKKDLHASFDDFFNKWTPFSYLIDLFNLISKKIFEVSVVSCVICHKIECPSCTKRIAGDDDCHAECPHCNRAYHNHCWEQTIKSFGKCGFCLR
;
A
#
# COMPACT_ATOMS: atom_id res chain seq x y z
N VAL A 1 2.84 60.33 -22.11
CA VAL A 1 2.43 59.14 -21.33
C VAL A 1 2.33 57.97 -22.32
N LYS A 2 3.31 57.06 -22.31
CA LYS A 2 3.35 55.86 -23.16
C LYS A 2 2.74 54.69 -22.37
N PRO A 3 2.04 53.74 -23.00
CA PRO A 3 1.51 52.57 -22.31
C PRO A 3 2.59 51.48 -22.17
N GLU A 4 2.67 50.89 -20.99
CA GLU A 4 3.53 49.74 -20.67
C GLU A 4 2.99 48.47 -21.32
N GLN A 5 3.91 47.72 -21.96
CA GLN A 5 3.66 46.39 -22.51
C GLN A 5 3.81 45.35 -21.38
N ILE A 6 2.73 44.62 -21.11
CA ILE A 6 2.72 43.47 -20.21
C ILE A 6 3.30 42.27 -20.96
N LEU A 7 4.48 41.80 -20.53
CA LEU A 7 5.07 40.55 -20.99
C LEU A 7 4.25 39.36 -20.45
N LYS A 8 3.66 38.58 -21.34
CA LYS A 8 3.13 37.24 -21.02
C LYS A 8 4.30 36.27 -20.89
N LYS A 9 4.52 35.73 -19.69
CA LYS A 9 5.32 34.51 -19.50
C LYS A 9 4.46 33.29 -19.87
N THR A 10 4.99 32.46 -20.77
CA THR A 10 4.49 31.13 -21.11
C THR A 10 4.68 30.19 -19.91
N PRO A 11 3.73 29.29 -19.60
CA PRO A 11 3.92 28.28 -18.56
C PRO A 11 4.92 27.22 -19.05
N GLU A 12 5.96 26.97 -18.26
CA GLU A 12 6.90 25.87 -18.47
C GLU A 12 6.17 24.55 -18.20
N THR A 13 6.23 23.62 -19.16
CA THR A 13 5.77 22.24 -19.00
C THR A 13 6.72 21.52 -18.05
N GLU A 14 6.23 21.19 -16.85
CA GLU A 14 6.94 20.33 -15.89
C GLU A 14 6.94 18.89 -16.44
N GLU A 15 8.06 18.45 -17.00
CA GLU A 15 8.31 17.04 -17.31
C GLU A 15 8.56 16.27 -16.00
N TYR A 16 7.78 15.22 -15.77
CA TYR A 16 8.01 14.29 -14.67
C TYR A 16 9.35 13.57 -14.89
N ILE A 17 10.33 13.85 -14.02
CA ILE A 17 11.58 13.09 -13.95
C ILE A 17 11.30 11.82 -13.13
N THR A 18 11.18 10.68 -13.80
CA THR A 18 11.17 9.37 -13.13
C THR A 18 12.52 9.15 -12.42
N PRO A 19 12.54 8.64 -11.17
CA PRO A 19 13.79 8.34 -10.47
C PRO A 19 14.63 7.34 -11.26
N ASP A 20 15.93 7.63 -11.44
CA ASP A 20 16.87 6.71 -12.07
C ASP A 20 17.09 5.49 -11.17
N LEU A 21 16.43 4.38 -11.51
CA LEU A 21 16.52 3.11 -10.79
C LEU A 21 17.93 2.50 -10.84
N ASN A 22 18.83 2.98 -11.70
CA ASN A 22 20.23 2.53 -11.75
C ASN A 22 21.15 3.25 -10.74
N ALA A 23 20.66 4.29 -10.07
CA ALA A 23 21.41 4.98 -9.01
C ALA A 23 21.41 4.21 -7.68
N TYR A 24 20.63 3.13 -7.57
CA TYR A 24 20.61 2.24 -6.41
C TYR A 24 21.66 1.15 -6.56
N PRO A 25 22.48 0.87 -5.52
CA PRO A 25 23.34 -0.31 -5.52
C PRO A 25 22.46 -1.55 -5.68
N SER A 26 22.91 -2.53 -6.48
CA SER A 26 22.16 -3.77 -6.66
C SER A 26 22.03 -4.48 -5.31
N ASP A 27 20.82 -4.58 -4.76
CA ASP A 27 20.51 -5.30 -3.51
C ASP A 27 20.69 -6.83 -3.61
N PHE A 28 21.46 -7.29 -4.61
CA PHE A 28 21.80 -8.69 -4.86
C PHE A 28 23.32 -8.86 -4.96
N GLU A 29 24.05 -8.40 -3.95
CA GLU A 29 25.28 -9.12 -3.59
C GLU A 29 24.86 -10.39 -2.84
N VAL A 30 24.72 -11.48 -3.59
CA VAL A 30 24.66 -12.82 -3.00
C VAL A 30 25.95 -12.99 -2.20
N GLU A 31 25.87 -12.83 -0.88
CA GLU A 31 26.91 -13.30 0.03
C GLU A 31 27.14 -14.78 -0.32
N LYS A 32 28.30 -15.05 -0.94
CA LYS A 32 28.77 -16.41 -1.14
C LYS A 32 28.98 -17.01 0.23
N PHE A 33 27.96 -17.70 0.74
CA PHE A 33 28.12 -18.59 1.88
C PHE A 33 29.26 -19.57 1.54
N PRO A 34 30.34 -19.61 2.34
CA PRO A 34 31.33 -20.66 2.17
C PRO A 34 30.63 -21.98 2.48
N MET A 35 30.44 -22.83 1.46
CA MET A 35 30.05 -24.22 1.69
C MET A 35 31.13 -24.88 2.54
N PRO A 36 30.79 -25.48 3.70
CA PRO A 36 31.73 -26.31 4.43
C PRO A 36 31.88 -27.63 3.65
N SER A 37 33.07 -27.82 3.09
CA SER A 37 33.56 -29.12 2.66
C SER A 37 34.06 -29.87 3.88
N ASP A 38 33.28 -30.83 4.39
CA ASP A 38 33.66 -32.23 4.61
C ASP A 38 32.74 -32.96 5.62
N PRO A 39 32.62 -34.29 5.52
CA PRO A 39 31.65 -35.11 6.25
C PRO A 39 32.21 -35.60 7.60
N ILE A 40 31.30 -36.17 8.41
CA ILE A 40 31.51 -36.90 9.68
C ILE A 40 31.32 -36.00 10.92
N ASP A 41 30.13 -36.05 11.54
CA ASP A 41 29.97 -36.81 12.79
C ASP A 41 28.49 -36.90 13.21
N ASN A 42 28.03 -38.13 13.41
CA ASN A 42 26.79 -38.46 14.09
C ASN A 42 26.97 -38.18 15.58
N LEU A 43 26.08 -37.42 16.21
CA LEU A 43 25.72 -37.53 17.63
C LEU A 43 24.62 -36.50 17.93
N PHE A 44 23.68 -36.84 18.81
CA PHE A 44 22.50 -36.07 19.25
C PHE A 44 21.18 -36.32 18.50
N TYR A 45 20.66 -37.54 18.63
CA TYR A 45 19.26 -37.69 19.03
C TYR A 45 19.19 -38.62 20.24
N THR A 46 18.85 -38.01 21.37
CA THR A 46 18.68 -38.63 22.67
C THR A 46 17.31 -39.31 22.74
N GLU A 47 17.32 -40.49 23.35
CA GLU A 47 16.22 -41.39 23.67
C GLU A 47 15.14 -40.75 24.55
N GLU A 48 13.89 -41.16 24.38
CA GLU A 48 12.91 -41.32 25.47
C GLU A 48 11.93 -42.48 25.17
N PRO A 49 11.30 -43.08 26.19
CA PRO A 49 11.39 -44.53 26.40
C PRO A 49 10.13 -45.34 26.04
N SER A 50 10.37 -46.63 25.88
CA SER A 50 9.41 -47.72 25.72
C SER A 50 8.72 -48.12 27.03
N VAL A 51 7.43 -48.46 26.94
CA VAL A 51 6.76 -49.42 27.83
C VAL A 51 5.89 -50.38 27.00
N GLU A 52 6.38 -51.62 26.93
CA GLU A 52 5.72 -52.95 26.93
C GLU A 52 4.33 -53.11 26.26
N SER A 53 4.25 -53.83 25.12
CA SER A 53 3.94 -55.29 24.97
C SER A 53 2.44 -55.60 25.12
N LEU A 54 1.73 -56.34 24.25
CA LEU A 54 2.01 -57.66 23.67
C LEU A 54 0.89 -58.03 22.65
N ASN A 55 1.21 -59.03 21.81
CA ASN A 55 0.34 -59.94 21.03
C ASN A 55 0.15 -59.70 19.52
N ASP A 56 1.04 -60.37 18.77
CA ASP A 56 0.73 -61.42 17.79
C ASP A 56 -0.35 -61.19 16.73
N ALA A 57 0.11 -61.00 15.49
CA ALA A 57 -0.22 -61.91 14.39
C ALA A 57 0.80 -61.76 13.23
N ASN A 58 1.65 -62.78 13.08
CA ASN A 58 2.29 -63.16 11.82
C ASN A 58 1.25 -63.21 10.69
N VAL A 59 1.54 -62.64 9.51
CA VAL A 59 1.61 -63.38 8.23
C VAL A 59 2.46 -62.58 7.22
N ASN A 60 3.51 -63.23 6.71
CA ASN A 60 4.37 -62.81 5.60
C ASN A 60 3.57 -62.46 4.33
N PHE A 61 3.90 -61.36 3.64
CA PHE A 61 3.55 -61.18 2.24
C PHE A 61 4.81 -61.16 1.37
N ILE A 62 4.85 -62.15 0.49
CA ILE A 62 5.88 -62.44 -0.49
C ILE A 62 5.67 -61.52 -1.70
N ASP A 63 6.75 -60.88 -2.15
CA ASP A 63 6.90 -60.34 -3.49
C ASP A 63 6.71 -61.45 -4.51
N THR A 64 5.65 -61.43 -5.34
CA THR A 64 5.76 -61.73 -6.78
C THR A 64 4.49 -61.49 -7.61
N PHE A 65 4.74 -60.89 -8.78
CA PHE A 65 4.05 -61.03 -10.07
C PHE A 65 2.74 -60.29 -10.41
N ASN A 66 2.90 -59.49 -11.48
CA ASN A 66 2.08 -59.42 -12.70
C ASN A 66 0.71 -58.74 -12.70
N ASP A 67 0.62 -57.90 -13.73
CA ASP A 67 -0.45 -57.80 -14.73
C ASP A 67 -1.46 -56.65 -14.61
N SER A 68 -1.51 -55.93 -15.72
CA SER A 68 -2.70 -55.28 -16.28
C SER A 68 -3.51 -54.34 -15.36
N SER A 69 -3.10 -53.07 -15.31
CA SER A 69 -4.07 -51.97 -15.23
C SER A 69 -4.14 -51.24 -16.57
N LYS A 70 -4.72 -51.91 -17.57
CA LYS A 70 -5.43 -51.19 -18.64
C LYS A 70 -6.50 -50.34 -17.96
N LEU A 71 -6.36 -49.03 -18.05
CA LEU A 71 -7.47 -48.10 -17.83
C LEU A 71 -8.66 -48.58 -18.67
N PRO A 72 -9.88 -48.61 -18.12
CA PRO A 72 -11.04 -48.98 -18.90
C PRO A 72 -11.26 -47.86 -19.93
N VAL A 73 -10.87 -48.14 -21.17
CA VAL A 73 -11.49 -47.51 -22.33
C VAL A 73 -12.97 -47.86 -22.19
N GLN A 74 -13.78 -46.88 -21.77
CA GLN A 74 -15.22 -47.00 -21.84
C GLN A 74 -15.56 -47.12 -23.32
N ASP A 75 -15.76 -48.36 -23.77
CA ASP A 75 -16.46 -48.64 -25.00
C ASP A 75 -17.83 -47.97 -24.89
N ILE A 76 -17.99 -46.90 -25.66
CA ILE A 76 -19.28 -46.25 -25.92
C ILE A 76 -20.14 -47.33 -26.56
N PHE A 77 -21.03 -47.93 -25.77
CA PHE A 77 -22.06 -48.85 -26.25
C PHE A 77 -22.98 -48.06 -27.20
N TYR A 78 -22.68 -48.12 -28.50
CA TYR A 78 -23.61 -47.70 -29.55
C TYR A 78 -24.77 -48.71 -29.58
N ASN A 79 -25.90 -48.33 -28.98
CA ASN A 79 -27.18 -48.98 -29.26
C ASN A 79 -27.49 -48.77 -30.75
N GLU A 80 -27.43 -49.83 -31.56
CA GLU A 80 -27.68 -49.86 -33.02
C GLU A 80 -29.13 -49.48 -33.44
N GLY A 81 -29.96 -48.97 -32.52
CA GLY A 81 -31.39 -48.70 -32.75
C GLY A 81 -31.76 -47.27 -33.16
N ASP A 82 -30.94 -46.26 -32.83
CA ASP A 82 -31.19 -44.86 -33.19
C ASP A 82 -30.07 -44.37 -34.12
N GLN A 83 -30.26 -44.58 -35.42
CA GLN A 83 -29.40 -43.95 -36.42
C GLN A 83 -29.55 -42.42 -36.31
N LEU A 84 -28.54 -41.78 -35.72
CA LEU A 84 -28.32 -40.34 -35.78
C LEU A 84 -28.47 -39.87 -37.23
N SER A 85 -29.20 -38.76 -37.43
CA SER A 85 -29.31 -38.18 -38.77
C SER A 85 -27.92 -37.75 -39.27
N ILE A 86 -27.72 -37.78 -40.59
CA ILE A 86 -26.44 -37.41 -41.20
C ILE A 86 -26.07 -35.98 -40.81
N GLU A 87 -27.05 -35.08 -40.77
CA GLU A 87 -26.86 -33.67 -40.39
C GLU A 87 -26.39 -33.55 -38.93
N LEU A 88 -27.05 -34.25 -37.99
CA LEU A 88 -26.66 -34.24 -36.58
C LEU A 88 -25.25 -34.81 -36.38
N SER A 89 -24.94 -35.92 -37.04
CA SER A 89 -23.60 -36.54 -36.97
C SER A 89 -22.51 -35.61 -37.55
N THR A 90 -22.86 -34.82 -38.57
CA THR A 90 -21.95 -33.84 -39.18
C THR A 90 -21.68 -32.70 -38.20
N GLU A 91 -22.71 -32.11 -37.60
CA GLU A 91 -22.54 -31.03 -36.60
C GLU A 91 -21.76 -31.50 -35.37
N LEU A 92 -22.06 -32.69 -34.84
CA LEU A 92 -21.27 -33.28 -33.74
C LEU A 92 -19.81 -33.50 -34.14
N GLY A 93 -19.56 -33.95 -35.38
CA GLY A 93 -18.21 -34.10 -35.92
C GLY A 93 -17.46 -32.77 -36.00
N LEU A 94 -18.13 -31.69 -36.43
CA LEU A 94 -17.54 -30.35 -36.46
C LEU A 94 -17.22 -29.83 -35.05
N VAL A 95 -18.14 -29.99 -34.09
CA VAL A 95 -17.88 -29.62 -32.69
C VAL A 95 -16.70 -30.41 -32.12
N GLN A 96 -16.63 -31.72 -32.37
CA GLN A 96 -15.53 -32.58 -31.90
C GLN A 96 -14.15 -32.19 -32.45
N GLN A 97 -14.10 -31.66 -33.68
CA GLN A 97 -12.84 -31.25 -34.30
C GLN A 97 -12.20 -30.04 -33.61
N GLU A 98 -13.02 -29.20 -32.96
CA GLU A 98 -12.57 -27.90 -32.44
C GLU A 98 -12.71 -27.75 -30.93
N TYR A 99 -13.68 -28.42 -30.32
CA TYR A 99 -14.02 -28.26 -28.91
C TYR A 99 -14.13 -29.62 -28.20
N ALA A 100 -13.71 -29.62 -26.94
CA ALA A 100 -14.05 -30.71 -26.03
C ALA A 100 -15.53 -30.59 -25.62
N TYR A 101 -16.24 -31.72 -25.57
CA TYR A 101 -17.61 -31.76 -25.07
C TYR A 101 -17.92 -33.08 -24.36
N ASP A 102 -18.91 -33.03 -23.46
CA ASP A 102 -19.52 -34.20 -22.82
C ASP A 102 -21.01 -34.27 -23.14
N GLN A 103 -21.57 -35.48 -23.20
CA GLN A 103 -23.01 -35.65 -23.38
C GLN A 103 -23.76 -35.41 -22.04
N ARG A 104 -24.79 -34.56 -22.04
CA ARG A 104 -25.54 -34.17 -20.82
C ARG A 104 -26.73 -35.09 -20.51
N GLY A 105 -27.06 -36.03 -21.39
CA GLY A 105 -28.21 -36.91 -21.23
C GLY A 105 -28.27 -38.03 -22.27
N PRO A 106 -29.42 -38.70 -22.42
CA PRO A 106 -29.56 -39.80 -23.38
C PRO A 106 -29.63 -39.32 -24.84
N LYS A 107 -29.95 -38.04 -25.08
CA LYS A 107 -29.98 -37.47 -26.43
C LYS A 107 -28.55 -37.22 -26.91
N PRO A 108 -28.17 -37.69 -28.11
CA PRO A 108 -26.78 -37.58 -28.60
C PRO A 108 -26.32 -36.14 -28.86
N ALA A 109 -27.26 -35.21 -29.09
CA ALA A 109 -26.98 -33.81 -29.38
C ALA A 109 -27.36 -32.84 -28.24
N ASP A 110 -27.57 -33.35 -27.02
CA ASP A 110 -27.62 -32.55 -25.78
C ASP A 110 -26.26 -32.66 -25.08
N ILE A 111 -25.40 -31.66 -25.29
CA ILE A 111 -23.99 -31.71 -24.91
C ILE A 111 -23.57 -30.48 -24.08
N ASN A 112 -22.57 -30.67 -23.23
CA ASN A 112 -21.83 -29.62 -22.53
C ASN A 112 -20.51 -29.37 -23.27
N ILE A 113 -20.31 -28.17 -23.79
CA ILE A 113 -19.12 -27.79 -24.56
C ILE A 113 -18.20 -26.95 -23.68
N TYR A 114 -16.92 -27.29 -23.67
CA TYR A 114 -15.89 -26.61 -22.89
C TYR A 114 -15.16 -25.57 -23.74
N ILE A 115 -15.38 -24.29 -23.45
CA ILE A 115 -14.74 -23.16 -24.14
C ILE A 115 -13.69 -22.55 -23.21
N THR A 116 -12.42 -22.77 -23.52
CA THR A 116 -11.28 -22.25 -22.73
C THR A 116 -10.77 -20.96 -23.36
N ILE A 117 -11.01 -19.82 -22.70
CA ILE A 117 -10.55 -18.51 -23.17
C ILE A 117 -9.12 -18.22 -22.68
N THR A 118 -8.83 -18.62 -21.44
CA THR A 118 -7.53 -18.45 -20.79
C THR A 118 -7.16 -19.72 -20.05
N LEU A 119 -5.90 -19.86 -19.63
CA LEU A 119 -5.44 -21.03 -18.86
C LEU A 119 -6.22 -21.23 -17.55
N ALA A 120 -6.80 -20.17 -17.01
CA ALA A 120 -7.54 -20.17 -15.75
C ALA A 120 -9.06 -20.14 -15.93
N LYS A 121 -9.57 -19.90 -17.15
CA LYS A 121 -11.01 -19.71 -17.38
C LYS A 121 -11.54 -20.54 -18.54
N THR A 122 -12.28 -21.57 -18.16
CA THR A 122 -13.09 -22.41 -19.05
C THR A 122 -14.57 -22.22 -18.73
N PHE A 123 -15.38 -22.01 -19.77
CA PHE A 123 -16.82 -21.92 -19.68
C PHE A 123 -17.45 -23.23 -20.15
N ILE A 124 -18.49 -23.66 -19.45
CA ILE A 124 -19.29 -24.84 -19.83
C ILE A 124 -20.58 -24.33 -20.46
N ILE A 125 -20.72 -24.50 -21.76
CA ILE A 125 -21.90 -24.08 -22.53
C ILE A 125 -22.72 -25.30 -22.85
N ALA A 126 -23.94 -25.39 -22.32
CA ALA A 126 -24.81 -26.51 -22.63
C ALA A 126 -25.67 -26.20 -23.85
N ILE A 127 -25.63 -27.08 -24.86
CA ILE A 127 -26.36 -26.93 -26.13
C ILE A 127 -27.17 -28.20 -26.39
N ASP A 128 -28.49 -28.04 -26.58
CA ASP A 128 -29.35 -29.08 -27.17
C ASP A 128 -29.69 -28.69 -28.62
N PHE A 129 -29.15 -29.44 -29.56
CA PHE A 129 -29.43 -29.32 -30.99
C PHE A 129 -30.02 -30.60 -31.59
N THR A 130 -30.68 -31.43 -30.78
CA THR A 130 -31.31 -32.70 -31.22
C THR A 130 -32.32 -32.52 -32.35
N ASP A 131 -32.94 -31.34 -32.46
CA ASP A 131 -33.90 -30.99 -33.51
C ASP A 131 -33.26 -30.28 -34.74
N TYR A 132 -31.93 -30.31 -34.91
CA TYR A 132 -31.25 -29.67 -36.04
C TYR A 132 -31.88 -30.10 -37.39
N PRO A 133 -32.20 -29.15 -38.30
CA PRO A 133 -31.75 -27.75 -38.40
C PRO A 133 -32.65 -26.71 -37.69
N LYS A 134 -33.53 -27.11 -36.77
CA LYS A 134 -34.23 -26.14 -35.91
C LYS A 134 -33.23 -25.40 -35.01
N LYS A 135 -33.65 -24.22 -34.54
CA LYS A 135 -32.81 -23.37 -33.69
C LYS A 135 -32.43 -24.16 -32.42
N PRO A 136 -31.12 -24.26 -32.09
CA PRO A 136 -30.69 -24.98 -30.90
C PRO A 136 -31.09 -24.23 -29.63
N VAL A 137 -31.24 -24.97 -28.53
CA VAL A 137 -31.43 -24.40 -27.20
C VAL A 137 -30.06 -24.32 -26.53
N VAL A 138 -29.59 -23.10 -26.29
CA VAL A 138 -28.29 -22.87 -25.65
C VAL A 138 -28.48 -22.28 -24.26
N ASN A 139 -27.91 -22.96 -23.27
CA ASN A 139 -27.86 -22.52 -21.88
C ASN A 139 -26.46 -22.01 -21.56
N TYR A 140 -26.39 -20.73 -21.23
CA TYR A 140 -25.16 -20.05 -20.87
C TYR A 140 -25.04 -19.91 -19.34
N PRO A 141 -23.83 -20.03 -18.78
CA PRO A 141 -23.54 -19.61 -17.40
C PRO A 141 -23.91 -18.13 -17.19
N ASP A 142 -24.31 -17.77 -15.98
CA ASP A 142 -24.73 -16.39 -15.67
C ASP A 142 -23.57 -15.38 -15.83
N GLU A 143 -22.33 -15.81 -15.60
CA GLU A 143 -21.12 -15.03 -15.88
C GLU A 143 -21.00 -14.62 -17.37
N VAL A 144 -21.41 -15.48 -18.29
CA VAL A 144 -21.38 -15.18 -19.73
C VAL A 144 -22.50 -14.21 -20.09
N LYS A 145 -23.68 -14.38 -19.47
CA LYS A 145 -24.82 -13.46 -19.67
C LYS A 145 -24.56 -12.07 -19.11
N SER A 146 -23.82 -11.95 -18.00
CA SER A 146 -23.49 -10.64 -17.40
C SER A 146 -22.56 -9.80 -18.30
N ILE A 147 -21.76 -10.48 -19.14
CA ILE A 147 -20.90 -9.87 -20.15
C ILE A 147 -21.68 -9.56 -21.42
N LEU A 148 -22.35 -10.56 -22.01
CA LEU A 148 -22.92 -10.48 -23.36
C LEU A 148 -24.38 -10.02 -23.40
N GLY A 149 -25.03 -9.87 -22.25
CA GLY A 149 -26.48 -9.71 -22.15
C GLY A 149 -27.20 -11.00 -22.53
N ASP A 150 -28.33 -10.88 -23.23
CA ASP A 150 -29.07 -12.02 -23.77
C ASP A 150 -28.37 -12.58 -25.02
N PRO A 151 -27.76 -13.79 -24.96
CA PRO A 151 -27.00 -14.35 -26.07
C PRO A 151 -27.85 -14.63 -27.31
N ASN A 152 -29.17 -14.81 -27.16
CA ASN A 152 -30.07 -14.98 -28.29
C ASN A 152 -30.22 -13.72 -29.15
N LYS A 153 -29.93 -12.56 -28.56
CA LYS A 153 -29.98 -11.26 -29.23
C LYS A 153 -28.59 -10.78 -29.60
N SER A 154 -27.61 -11.02 -28.73
CA SER A 154 -26.26 -10.53 -28.94
C SER A 154 -25.50 -11.36 -29.98
N LEU A 155 -25.69 -12.68 -30.06
CA LEU A 155 -25.04 -13.54 -31.07
C LEU A 155 -25.80 -13.51 -32.41
N GLU A 156 -25.12 -13.08 -33.46
CA GLU A 156 -25.66 -12.97 -34.83
C GLU A 156 -26.10 -14.33 -35.37
N ALA A 157 -25.32 -15.40 -35.15
CA ALA A 157 -25.65 -16.75 -35.61
C ALA A 157 -26.99 -17.24 -35.03
N LEU A 158 -27.26 -16.95 -33.75
CA LEU A 158 -28.54 -17.29 -33.11
C LEU A 158 -29.67 -16.34 -33.48
N ASN A 159 -29.37 -15.05 -33.65
CA ASN A 159 -30.37 -14.02 -33.97
C ASN A 159 -30.90 -14.18 -35.41
N LYS A 160 -30.02 -14.48 -36.36
CA LYS A 160 -30.35 -14.65 -37.79
C LYS A 160 -30.64 -16.11 -38.17
N TRP A 161 -30.85 -17.00 -37.19
CA TRP A 161 -31.04 -18.42 -37.44
C TRP A 161 -32.25 -18.72 -38.33
N SER A 162 -32.07 -19.59 -39.32
CA SER A 162 -33.14 -20.05 -40.21
C SER A 162 -33.00 -21.54 -40.48
N SER A 163 -34.05 -22.33 -40.26
CA SER A 163 -34.01 -23.78 -40.52
C SER A 163 -33.84 -24.17 -41.98
N LYS A 164 -33.99 -23.23 -42.92
CA LYS A 164 -33.74 -23.47 -44.36
C LYS A 164 -32.26 -23.35 -44.72
N LYS A 165 -31.51 -22.56 -43.95
CA LYS A 165 -30.08 -22.33 -44.11
C LYS A 165 -29.50 -22.09 -42.70
N PRO A 166 -29.41 -23.15 -41.88
CA PRO A 166 -28.91 -23.04 -40.52
C PRO A 166 -27.43 -22.62 -40.55
N PHE A 167 -27.01 -21.92 -39.50
CA PHE A 167 -25.58 -21.76 -39.21
C PHE A 167 -25.07 -23.08 -38.61
N HIS A 168 -23.79 -23.36 -38.73
CA HIS A 168 -23.20 -24.50 -38.04
C HIS A 168 -23.14 -24.21 -36.53
N ILE A 169 -23.21 -25.25 -35.69
CA ILE A 169 -23.12 -25.08 -34.23
C ILE A 169 -21.77 -24.45 -33.85
N VAL A 170 -20.69 -24.83 -34.54
CA VAL A 170 -19.35 -24.24 -34.36
C VAL A 170 -19.29 -22.74 -34.64
N GLU A 171 -20.12 -22.21 -35.56
CA GLU A 171 -20.14 -20.78 -35.86
C GLU A 171 -20.72 -19.97 -34.68
N ILE A 172 -21.69 -20.53 -33.95
CA ILE A 172 -22.19 -19.93 -32.69
C ILE A 172 -21.06 -19.90 -31.65
N LEU A 173 -20.27 -20.97 -31.56
CA LEU A 173 -19.16 -21.09 -30.62
C LEU A 173 -18.02 -20.13 -30.94
N HIS A 174 -17.62 -20.00 -32.21
CA HIS A 174 -16.62 -19.01 -32.65
C HIS A 174 -17.05 -17.59 -32.35
N GLU A 175 -18.32 -17.26 -32.62
CA GLU A 175 -18.83 -15.93 -32.33
C GLU A 175 -18.81 -15.63 -30.83
N LEU A 176 -19.18 -16.62 -30.01
CA LEU A 176 -19.13 -16.53 -28.56
C LEU A 176 -17.69 -16.35 -28.06
N GLU A 177 -16.75 -17.18 -28.52
CA GLU A 177 -15.32 -17.11 -28.17
C GLU A 177 -14.75 -15.74 -28.53
N LYS A 178 -15.03 -15.24 -29.74
CA LYS A 178 -14.59 -13.92 -30.21
C LYS A 178 -15.07 -12.81 -29.27
N LYS A 179 -16.29 -12.89 -28.76
CA LYS A 179 -16.83 -11.89 -27.82
C LYS A 179 -16.34 -12.07 -26.39
N LEU A 180 -15.89 -13.27 -26.00
CA LEU A 180 -15.28 -13.51 -24.69
C LEU A 180 -13.77 -13.25 -24.69
N PHE A 181 -13.12 -13.16 -25.86
CA PHE A 181 -11.67 -13.02 -25.98
C PHE A 181 -11.08 -11.81 -25.24
N PHE A 182 -11.84 -10.73 -25.05
CA PHE A 182 -11.38 -9.57 -24.29
C PHE A 182 -11.04 -9.90 -22.82
N ILE A 183 -11.62 -10.98 -22.26
CA ILE A 183 -11.29 -11.48 -20.90
C ILE A 183 -9.79 -11.74 -20.77
N LYS A 184 -9.11 -12.16 -21.84
CA LYS A 184 -7.65 -12.33 -21.83
C LYS A 184 -6.92 -11.02 -21.50
N ASN A 185 -7.40 -9.90 -22.04
CA ASN A 185 -6.83 -8.58 -21.75
C ASN A 185 -7.15 -8.15 -20.32
N ILE A 186 -8.37 -8.43 -19.84
CA ILE A 186 -8.79 -8.17 -18.47
C ILE A 186 -7.89 -8.93 -17.47
N GLU A 187 -7.65 -10.22 -17.70
CA GLU A 187 -6.77 -11.02 -16.85
C GLU A 187 -5.33 -10.50 -16.84
N ALA A 188 -4.81 -10.05 -17.99
CA ALA A 188 -3.49 -9.45 -18.07
C ALA A 188 -3.40 -8.17 -17.22
N GLN A 189 -4.40 -7.28 -17.30
CA GLN A 189 -4.44 -6.06 -16.50
C GLN A 189 -4.67 -6.36 -15.01
N SER A 190 -5.55 -7.31 -14.69
CA SER A 190 -5.75 -7.80 -13.33
C SER A 190 -4.45 -8.32 -12.72
N LYS A 191 -3.67 -9.10 -13.48
CA LYS A 191 -2.38 -9.63 -13.02
C LYS A 191 -1.37 -8.52 -12.73
N LYS A 192 -1.37 -7.42 -13.50
CA LYS A 192 -0.51 -6.26 -13.22
C LYS A 192 -0.88 -5.60 -11.89
N ILE A 193 -2.17 -5.33 -11.67
CA ILE A 193 -2.67 -4.80 -10.40
C ILE A 193 -2.29 -5.74 -9.24
N SER A 194 -2.58 -7.04 -9.37
CA SER A 194 -2.26 -8.03 -8.34
C SER A 194 -0.76 -8.27 -8.14
N GLY A 195 0.09 -7.85 -9.08
CA GLY A 195 1.54 -7.91 -8.95
C GLY A 195 2.11 -6.82 -8.04
N GLU A 196 1.38 -5.72 -7.85
CA GLU A 196 1.80 -4.56 -7.05
C GLU A 196 0.97 -4.40 -5.78
N TYR A 197 -0.29 -4.83 -5.80
CA TYR A 197 -1.23 -4.63 -4.71
C TYR A 197 -1.91 -5.94 -4.32
N GLN A 198 -2.16 -6.11 -3.02
CA GLN A 198 -3.04 -7.16 -2.55
C GLN A 198 -4.42 -6.95 -3.17
N SER A 199 -4.93 -7.98 -3.84
CA SER A 199 -6.22 -7.89 -4.52
C SER A 199 -6.91 -9.24 -4.60
N GLU A 200 -8.24 -9.18 -4.59
CA GLU A 200 -9.12 -10.35 -4.61
C GLU A 200 -10.12 -10.21 -5.76
N LYS A 201 -10.38 -11.30 -6.48
CA LYS A 201 -11.44 -11.32 -7.49
C LYS A 201 -12.79 -11.30 -6.82
N VAL A 202 -13.70 -10.49 -7.33
CA VAL A 202 -15.09 -10.47 -6.86
C VAL A 202 -15.79 -11.72 -7.39
N ALA A 203 -16.35 -12.56 -6.49
CA ALA A 203 -16.86 -13.89 -6.83
C ALA A 203 -17.83 -13.91 -8.03
N ASP A 204 -18.72 -12.93 -8.13
CA ASP A 204 -19.76 -12.86 -9.18
C ASP A 204 -19.35 -11.99 -10.39
N SER A 205 -18.08 -11.63 -10.52
CA SER A 205 -17.60 -10.78 -11.61
C SER A 205 -16.32 -11.29 -12.24
N LEU A 206 -16.30 -11.32 -13.57
CA LEU A 206 -15.11 -11.68 -14.36
C LEU A 206 -14.16 -10.50 -14.56
N THR A 207 -14.62 -9.28 -14.31
CA THR A 207 -13.89 -8.05 -14.61
C THR A 207 -13.61 -7.21 -13.39
N SER A 208 -14.17 -7.56 -12.23
CA SER A 208 -14.02 -6.77 -11.01
C SER A 208 -13.02 -7.35 -10.02
N LEU A 209 -12.27 -6.44 -9.39
CA LEU A 209 -11.26 -6.71 -8.37
C LEU A 209 -11.55 -5.84 -7.14
N ASN A 210 -11.37 -6.41 -5.96
CA ASN A 210 -11.20 -5.65 -4.73
C ASN A 210 -9.70 -5.45 -4.54
N VAL A 211 -9.25 -4.19 -4.47
CA VAL A 211 -7.84 -3.83 -4.28
C VAL A 211 -7.68 -3.24 -2.90
N HIS A 212 -6.65 -3.71 -2.19
CA HIS A 212 -6.33 -3.33 -0.82
C HIS A 212 -5.09 -2.43 -0.82
N LEU A 213 -5.21 -1.27 -0.19
CA LEU A 213 -4.18 -0.25 -0.05
C LEU A 213 -3.76 -0.20 1.43
N LEU A 214 -2.51 -0.50 1.72
CA LEU A 214 -1.95 -0.44 3.06
C LEU A 214 -1.16 0.85 3.23
N THR A 215 -1.46 1.61 4.29
CA THR A 215 -0.81 2.90 4.58
C THR A 215 0.31 2.79 5.62
N TYR A 216 1.10 3.86 5.77
CA TYR A 216 2.15 3.99 6.80
C TYR A 216 1.68 3.74 8.23
N GLY A 217 0.41 4.01 8.54
CA GLY A 217 -0.20 3.72 9.84
C GLY A 217 -0.72 2.29 9.99
N PHE A 218 -0.38 1.39 9.07
CA PHE A 218 -0.95 0.04 8.93
C PHE A 218 -2.48 0.02 8.82
N LYS A 219 -3.08 1.15 8.43
CA LYS A 219 -4.50 1.19 8.12
C LYS A 219 -4.70 0.73 6.69
N GLU A 220 -5.59 -0.22 6.55
CA GLU A 220 -5.97 -0.81 5.28
C GLU A 220 -7.22 -0.11 4.73
N TYR A 221 -7.18 0.23 3.45
CA TYR A 221 -8.32 0.72 2.69
C TYR A 221 -8.61 -0.23 1.54
N SER A 222 -9.88 -0.38 1.18
CA SER A 222 -10.26 -1.16 0.01
C SER A 222 -11.03 -0.32 -0.99
N MET A 223 -10.83 -0.65 -2.27
CA MET A 223 -11.60 -0.11 -3.39
C MET A 223 -11.97 -1.19 -4.37
N LYS A 224 -13.12 -1.04 -5.03
CA LYS A 224 -13.58 -1.97 -6.06
C LYS A 224 -13.31 -1.38 -7.44
N ILE A 225 -12.54 -2.10 -8.25
CA ILE A 225 -12.20 -1.73 -9.63
C ILE A 225 -12.91 -2.67 -10.57
N ASP A 226 -13.65 -2.14 -11.55
CA ASP A 226 -14.25 -2.91 -12.64
C ASP A 226 -13.57 -2.57 -13.97
N LEU A 227 -12.94 -3.58 -14.56
CA LEU A 227 -12.18 -3.50 -15.81
C LEU A 227 -13.06 -3.70 -17.06
N LYS A 228 -14.38 -3.85 -16.92
CA LYS A 228 -15.30 -4.12 -18.05
C LYS A 228 -15.18 -3.12 -19.21
N ALA A 229 -14.77 -1.89 -18.95
CA ALA A 229 -14.62 -0.83 -19.95
C ALA A 229 -13.30 -0.87 -20.74
N TYR A 230 -12.34 -1.74 -20.37
CA TYR A 230 -11.03 -1.81 -21.03
C TYR A 230 -11.15 -2.09 -22.55
N PRO A 231 -10.42 -1.37 -23.42
CA PRO A 231 -9.24 -0.52 -23.19
C PRO A 231 -9.52 0.93 -22.73
N GLY A 232 -10.77 1.27 -22.45
CA GLY A 232 -11.13 2.53 -21.78
C GLY A 232 -10.79 2.50 -20.28
N PRO A 233 -10.95 3.65 -19.60
CA PRO A 233 -10.63 3.77 -18.19
C PRO A 233 -11.56 2.87 -17.35
N PRO A 234 -11.03 2.25 -16.27
CA PRO A 234 -11.82 1.38 -15.41
C PRO A 234 -12.88 2.17 -14.63
N ILE A 235 -13.89 1.46 -14.13
CA ILE A 235 -14.88 2.02 -13.20
C ILE A 235 -14.40 1.72 -11.78
N ILE A 236 -14.06 2.75 -11.02
CA ILE A 236 -13.56 2.60 -9.65
C ILE A 236 -14.63 3.11 -8.68
N ASN A 237 -14.95 2.28 -7.69
CA ASN A 237 -15.81 2.65 -6.57
C ASN A 237 -14.95 2.73 -5.31
N LEU A 238 -14.80 3.94 -4.79
CA LEU A 238 -14.10 4.20 -3.54
C LEU A 238 -15.07 4.00 -2.37
N SER A 239 -14.54 3.61 -1.21
CA SER A 239 -15.31 3.68 0.03
C SER A 239 -15.42 5.13 0.51
N PRO A 240 -16.46 5.52 1.28
CA PRO A 240 -16.61 6.90 1.76
C PRO A 240 -15.40 7.44 2.51
N ASP A 241 -14.76 6.59 3.32
CA ASP A 241 -13.53 6.92 4.05
C ASP A 241 -12.38 7.26 3.08
N LEU A 242 -12.28 6.49 1.99
CA LEU A 242 -11.24 6.67 0.98
C LEU A 242 -11.48 7.93 0.15
N GLU A 243 -12.74 8.22 -0.20
CA GLU A 243 -13.14 9.48 -0.86
C GLU A 243 -12.76 10.70 -0.01
N GLN A 244 -13.03 10.63 1.30
CA GLN A 244 -12.70 11.71 2.23
C GLN A 244 -11.19 11.92 2.34
N ILE A 245 -10.40 10.84 2.32
CA ILE A 245 -8.93 10.93 2.42
C ILE A 245 -8.35 11.51 1.14
N ILE A 246 -8.79 11.06 -0.02
CA ILE A 246 -8.26 11.52 -1.31
C ILE A 246 -8.67 12.99 -1.55
N ASN A 247 -9.91 13.34 -1.19
CA ASN A 247 -10.48 14.69 -1.30
C ASN A 247 -10.38 15.30 -2.71
N ILE A 248 -10.34 14.46 -3.74
CA ILE A 248 -10.27 14.83 -5.15
C ILE A 248 -11.21 13.88 -5.92
N PRO A 249 -12.07 14.38 -6.82
CA PRO A 249 -12.89 13.52 -7.68
C PRO A 249 -12.03 12.59 -8.55
N LEU A 250 -12.46 11.34 -8.75
CA LEU A 250 -11.73 10.38 -9.61
C LEU A 250 -11.49 10.90 -11.04
N SER A 251 -12.45 11.66 -11.58
CA SER A 251 -12.34 12.30 -12.90
C SER A 251 -11.24 13.35 -12.98
N ASP A 252 -10.78 13.84 -11.83
CA ASP A 252 -9.74 14.85 -11.75
C ASP A 252 -8.32 14.29 -11.63
N LEU A 253 -8.18 12.98 -11.42
CA LEU A 253 -6.89 12.30 -11.40
C LEU A 253 -6.17 12.42 -12.74
N ASN A 254 -4.84 12.59 -12.70
CA ASN A 254 -4.03 12.79 -13.90
C ASN A 254 -4.05 11.55 -14.80
N SER A 255 -3.99 10.37 -14.20
CA SER A 255 -4.11 9.07 -14.90
C SER A 255 -5.45 8.89 -15.60
N TYR A 256 -6.55 9.45 -15.07
CA TYR A 256 -7.85 9.47 -15.75
C TYR A 256 -7.91 10.53 -16.87
N LYS A 257 -7.45 11.76 -16.59
CA LYS A 257 -7.50 12.88 -17.55
C LYS A 257 -6.68 12.61 -18.81
N ASN A 258 -5.53 11.96 -18.64
CA ASN A 258 -4.58 11.69 -19.72
C ASN A 258 -4.69 10.26 -20.24
N TRP A 259 -5.84 9.61 -20.07
CA TRP A 259 -6.04 8.22 -20.52
C TRP A 259 -5.96 8.10 -22.04
N ILE A 260 -5.05 7.25 -22.52
CA ILE A 260 -4.87 6.91 -23.94
C ILE A 260 -5.30 5.45 -24.13
N GLU A 261 -6.30 5.21 -24.98
CA GLU A 261 -6.80 3.85 -25.23
C GLU A 261 -5.67 2.91 -25.70
N LYS A 262 -5.57 1.75 -25.04
CA LYS A 262 -4.58 0.68 -25.28
C LYS A 262 -3.14 0.98 -24.86
N GLU A 263 -2.81 2.23 -24.53
CA GLU A 263 -1.49 2.62 -24.01
C GLU A 263 -1.53 2.75 -22.48
N SER A 264 -2.55 3.43 -21.94
CA SER A 264 -2.73 3.59 -20.50
C SER A 264 -3.12 2.29 -19.81
N GLU A 265 -2.70 2.16 -18.55
CA GLU A 265 -2.89 0.94 -17.78
C GLU A 265 -3.72 1.21 -16.51
N PRO A 266 -4.71 0.37 -16.17
CA PRO A 266 -5.51 0.55 -14.96
C PRO A 266 -4.68 0.65 -13.66
N VAL A 267 -3.50 0.00 -13.62
CA VAL A 267 -2.60 0.05 -12.47
C VAL A 267 -2.04 1.45 -12.20
N GLU A 268 -1.94 2.31 -13.21
CA GLU A 268 -1.46 3.69 -13.05
C GLU A 268 -2.43 4.52 -12.20
N ILE A 269 -3.73 4.31 -12.40
CA ILE A 269 -4.77 4.92 -11.57
C ILE A 269 -4.68 4.42 -10.13
N VAL A 270 -4.46 3.11 -9.94
CA VAL A 270 -4.28 2.52 -8.61
C VAL A 270 -3.07 3.12 -7.90
N ARG A 271 -1.95 3.31 -8.61
CA ARG A 271 -0.74 3.97 -8.07
C ARG A 271 -1.00 5.40 -7.65
N GLU A 272 -1.67 6.19 -8.48
CA GLU A 272 -2.00 7.58 -8.15
C GLU A 272 -2.91 7.66 -6.91
N ILE A 273 -3.94 6.80 -6.85
CA ILE A 273 -4.81 6.69 -5.67
C ILE A 273 -3.99 6.28 -4.44
N SER A 274 -3.17 5.23 -4.53
CA SER A 274 -2.31 4.76 -3.43
C SER A 274 -1.41 5.87 -2.91
N TRP A 275 -0.78 6.64 -3.81
CA TRP A 275 0.07 7.76 -3.44
C TRP A 275 -0.70 8.86 -2.70
N LEU A 276 -1.90 9.23 -3.16
CA LEU A 276 -2.75 10.22 -2.47
C LEU A 276 -3.16 9.74 -1.08
N VAL A 277 -3.46 8.44 -0.95
CA VAL A 277 -3.83 7.81 0.31
C VAL A 277 -2.65 7.79 1.27
N ASP A 278 -1.46 7.39 0.82
CA ASP A 278 -0.24 7.39 1.63
C ASP A 278 0.14 8.79 2.09
N LYS A 279 0.08 9.76 1.18
CA LYS A 279 0.37 11.15 1.47
C LYS A 279 -0.57 11.73 2.54
N ASN A 280 -1.88 11.57 2.36
CA ASN A 280 -2.87 12.15 3.27
C ASN A 280 -2.96 11.37 4.59
N SER A 281 -2.77 10.04 4.56
CA SER A 281 -2.71 9.23 5.77
C SER A 281 -1.47 9.55 6.62
N ARG A 282 -0.32 9.81 6.00
CA ARG A 282 0.87 10.24 6.72
C ARG A 282 0.67 11.57 7.45
N ILE A 283 0.11 12.57 6.78
CA ILE A 283 -0.16 13.87 7.41
C ILE A 283 -1.04 13.68 8.64
N ASN A 284 -2.12 12.90 8.52
CA ASN A 284 -3.01 12.61 9.64
C ASN A 284 -2.30 11.86 10.77
N PHE A 285 -1.49 10.85 10.43
CA PHE A 285 -0.69 10.08 11.40
C PHE A 285 0.28 10.98 12.17
N GLU A 286 1.02 11.84 11.48
CA GLU A 286 1.97 12.75 12.12
C GLU A 286 1.27 13.77 13.01
N ILE A 287 0.11 14.30 12.58
CA ILE A 287 -0.70 15.21 13.38
C ILE A 287 -1.22 14.52 14.63
N ASP A 288 -1.70 13.28 14.53
CA ASP A 288 -2.23 12.53 15.66
C ASP A 288 -1.12 12.19 16.65
N LEU A 289 0.07 11.80 16.15
CA LEU A 289 1.25 11.62 16.99
C LEU A 289 1.63 12.91 17.73
N LEU A 290 1.55 14.06 17.06
CA LEU A 290 1.82 15.35 17.69
C LEU A 290 0.76 15.75 18.73
N LYS A 291 -0.53 15.43 18.52
CA LYS A 291 -1.61 15.68 19.49
C LYS A 291 -1.39 14.92 20.80
N ASP A 292 -0.81 13.73 20.74
CA ASP A 292 -0.48 12.94 21.94
C ASP A 292 0.60 13.62 22.79
N HIS A 293 1.50 14.39 22.16
CA HIS A 293 2.59 15.09 22.84
C HIS A 293 2.29 16.55 23.18
N TYR A 294 1.45 17.23 22.40
CA TYR A 294 1.20 18.67 22.51
C TYR A 294 -0.30 18.98 22.67
N LYS A 295 -0.66 19.63 23.77
CA LYS A 295 -2.07 19.94 24.10
C LYS A 295 -2.73 20.95 23.17
N ASN A 296 -1.95 21.89 22.63
CA ASN A 296 -2.44 23.05 21.91
C ASN A 296 -1.95 23.02 20.45
N ILE A 297 -2.39 21.99 19.72
CA ILE A 297 -2.13 21.80 18.30
C ILE A 297 -3.42 21.96 17.50
N LYS A 298 -3.37 22.72 16.41
CA LYS A 298 -4.49 22.93 15.50
C LYS A 298 -4.02 22.81 14.06
N TYR A 299 -4.63 21.90 13.31
CA TYR A 299 -4.38 21.75 11.88
C TYR A 299 -5.55 22.31 11.08
N ASP A 300 -5.26 23.18 10.12
CA ASP A 300 -6.23 23.65 9.12
C ASP A 300 -5.95 22.96 7.77
N HIS A 301 -6.85 22.05 7.39
CA HIS A 301 -6.78 21.31 6.13
C HIS A 301 -6.87 22.22 4.90
N THR A 302 -7.51 23.39 5.02
CA THR A 302 -7.76 24.30 3.88
C THR A 302 -6.48 25.00 3.45
N THR A 303 -5.70 25.43 4.43
CA THR A 303 -4.43 26.15 4.23
C THR A 303 -3.22 25.24 4.39
N ALA A 304 -3.44 23.94 4.65
CA ALA A 304 -2.41 22.96 5.00
C ALA A 304 -1.46 23.46 6.09
N THR A 305 -1.99 24.22 7.05
CA THR A 305 -1.19 24.91 8.07
C THR A 305 -1.40 24.26 9.43
N LEU A 306 -0.29 23.94 10.11
CA LEU A 306 -0.25 23.40 11.45
C LEU A 306 0.24 24.46 12.43
N ASN A 307 -0.60 24.81 13.40
CA ASN A 307 -0.26 25.73 14.48
C ASN A 307 0.00 24.94 15.75
N VAL A 308 1.15 25.15 16.38
CA VAL A 308 1.56 24.47 17.61
C VAL A 308 2.03 25.47 18.64
N GLU A 309 1.38 25.46 19.81
CA GLU A 309 1.81 26.22 20.97
C GLU A 309 2.64 25.32 21.89
N MET A 310 3.90 25.71 22.12
CA MET A 310 4.82 25.03 23.03
C MET A 310 5.15 25.91 24.23
N LYS A 311 5.00 25.39 25.44
CA LYS A 311 5.35 26.11 26.66
C LYS A 311 6.78 25.78 27.09
N GLY A 312 7.62 26.79 27.21
CA GLY A 312 8.97 26.69 27.75
C GLY A 312 9.10 27.49 29.05
N LYS A 313 9.79 26.94 30.05
CA LYS A 313 10.11 27.68 31.28
C LYS A 313 11.47 28.34 31.15
N MET A 314 11.54 29.67 31.28
CA MET A 314 12.83 30.40 31.31
C MET A 314 12.93 31.30 32.53
N LYS A 315 13.96 31.06 33.37
CA LYS A 315 14.43 31.91 34.50
C LYS A 315 13.39 32.29 35.57
N THR A 316 12.30 32.97 35.20
CA THR A 316 11.27 33.57 36.05
C THR A 316 9.89 33.68 35.36
N GLU A 317 9.79 33.38 34.06
CA GLU A 317 8.57 33.56 33.26
C GLU A 317 8.28 32.32 32.42
N ASP A 318 7.00 31.94 32.36
CA ASP A 318 6.53 30.92 31.44
C ASP A 318 6.43 31.58 30.05
N LEU A 319 7.34 31.24 29.14
CA LEU A 319 7.31 31.69 27.76
C LEU A 319 6.52 30.70 26.92
N THR A 320 5.71 31.26 26.02
CA THR A 320 4.89 30.47 25.09
C THR A 320 5.43 30.72 23.69
N PHE A 321 5.78 29.63 23.01
CA PHE A 321 6.33 29.63 21.65
C PHE A 321 5.24 29.15 20.70
N ASP A 322 4.77 30.05 19.84
CA ASP A 322 3.79 29.72 18.82
C ASP A 322 4.50 29.50 17.49
N PHE A 323 4.34 28.29 16.95
CA PHE A 323 4.89 27.88 15.67
C PHE A 323 3.75 27.71 14.67
N GLN A 324 3.95 28.25 13.48
CA GLN A 324 3.11 28.01 12.31
C GLN A 324 3.94 27.24 11.29
N ILE A 325 3.47 26.06 10.91
CA ILE A 325 4.11 25.20 9.93
C ILE A 325 3.21 25.09 8.71
N GLU A 326 3.70 25.53 7.57
CA GLU A 326 2.99 25.44 6.29
C GLU A 326 3.47 24.17 5.57
N LEU A 327 2.56 23.21 5.37
CA LEU A 327 2.85 21.99 4.63
C LEU A 327 2.66 22.26 3.14
N PRO A 328 3.70 22.08 2.30
CA PRO A 328 3.56 22.29 0.86
C PRO A 328 2.67 21.20 0.24
N ILE A 329 2.14 21.47 -0.95
CA ILE A 329 1.25 20.56 -1.67
C ILE A 329 1.91 19.20 -1.90
N ASP A 330 3.23 19.15 -2.06
CA ASP A 330 4.03 17.95 -2.29
C ASP A 330 4.68 17.39 -1.01
N TYR A 331 4.26 17.81 0.19
CA TYR A 331 4.68 17.19 1.45
C TYR A 331 4.39 15.68 1.42
N PRO A 332 5.32 14.80 1.87
CA PRO A 332 6.60 15.07 2.53
C PRO A 332 7.81 15.19 1.58
N MET A 333 7.61 15.14 0.25
CA MET A 333 8.70 15.23 -0.72
C MET A 333 9.42 16.58 -0.65
N LYS A 334 8.65 17.65 -0.41
CA LYS A 334 9.18 18.97 -0.10
C LYS A 334 9.07 19.26 1.39
N MET A 335 10.10 19.92 1.89
CA MET A 335 10.17 20.34 3.28
C MET A 335 9.07 21.34 3.64
N PRO A 336 8.53 21.28 4.86
CA PRO A 336 7.58 22.26 5.36
C PRO A 336 8.27 23.60 5.69
N GLU A 337 7.52 24.70 5.63
CA GLU A 337 8.02 26.02 6.04
C GLU A 337 7.63 26.30 7.49
N VAL A 338 8.59 26.65 8.35
CA VAL A 338 8.36 26.91 9.78
C VAL A 338 8.53 28.39 10.09
N LYS A 339 7.49 28.99 10.66
CA LYS A 339 7.45 30.38 11.12
C LYS A 339 7.23 30.41 12.62
N VAL A 340 8.00 31.23 13.32
CA VAL A 340 7.76 31.54 14.74
C VAL A 340 6.83 32.76 14.77
N VAL A 341 5.60 32.57 15.24
CA VAL A 341 4.53 33.59 15.19
C VAL A 341 4.71 34.61 16.30
N ASN A 342 5.16 34.19 17.49
CA ASN A 342 5.35 35.12 18.59
C ASN A 342 6.59 35.97 18.36
N GLU A 343 6.38 37.28 18.23
CA GLU A 343 7.45 38.26 18.25
C GLU A 343 8.03 38.33 19.66
N PHE A 344 9.30 37.97 19.80
CA PHE A 344 10.02 38.27 21.02
C PHE A 344 10.41 39.75 21.02
N GLU A 345 9.61 40.59 21.67
CA GLU A 345 9.84 42.05 21.72
C GLU A 345 11.12 42.44 22.48
N LEU A 346 11.67 41.53 23.30
CA LEU A 346 12.86 41.79 24.11
C LEU A 346 14.15 41.38 23.38
N GLU A 347 15.14 42.28 23.31
CA GLU A 347 16.47 42.03 22.72
C GLU A 347 17.16 40.75 23.28
N ILE A 348 16.86 40.39 24.52
CA ILE A 348 17.40 39.19 25.20
C ILE A 348 16.98 37.90 24.49
N HIS A 349 15.87 37.92 23.76
CA HIS A 349 15.31 36.77 23.05
C HIS A 349 15.78 36.69 21.58
N GLU A 350 16.40 37.73 21.01
CA GLU A 350 16.90 37.69 19.63
C GLU A 350 17.93 36.56 19.41
N LYS A 351 18.79 36.33 20.41
CA LYS A 351 19.77 35.24 20.35
C LYS A 351 19.07 33.88 20.23
N ILE A 352 18.00 33.67 21.00
CA ILE A 352 17.21 32.44 21.01
C ILE A 352 16.55 32.23 19.64
N LYS A 353 15.98 33.30 19.08
CA LYS A 353 15.40 33.28 17.74
C LYS A 353 16.43 32.87 16.69
N LYS A 354 17.64 33.46 16.71
CA LYS A 354 18.73 33.10 15.79
C LYS A 354 19.18 31.65 15.95
N ASP A 355 19.34 31.18 17.20
CA ASP A 355 19.76 29.80 17.49
C ASP A 355 18.70 28.78 17.05
N LEU A 356 17.40 29.11 17.20
CA LEU A 356 16.29 28.31 16.70
C LEU A 356 16.27 28.25 15.17
N HIS A 357 16.36 29.41 14.49
CA HIS A 357 16.39 29.44 13.03
C HIS A 357 17.59 28.66 12.45
N ALA A 358 18.79 28.82 13.02
CA ALA A 358 19.95 28.05 12.59
C ALA A 358 19.73 26.54 12.77
N SER A 359 19.07 26.13 13.87
CA SER A 359 18.73 24.72 14.10
C SER A 359 17.69 24.20 13.08
N PHE A 360 16.77 25.05 12.62
CA PHE A 360 15.82 24.69 11.57
C PHE A 360 16.53 24.52 10.24
N ASP A 361 17.42 25.45 9.88
CA ASP A 361 18.21 25.37 8.66
C ASP A 361 19.03 24.06 8.63
N ASP A 362 19.70 23.72 9.74
CA ASP A 362 20.47 22.48 9.87
C ASP A 362 19.61 21.21 9.72
N PHE A 363 18.39 21.23 10.25
CA PHE A 363 17.45 20.11 10.12
C PHE A 363 16.92 20.00 8.69
N PHE A 364 16.50 21.11 8.09
CA PHE A 364 15.93 21.14 6.76
C PHE A 364 16.96 20.89 5.64
N ASN A 365 18.23 21.21 5.87
CA ASN A 365 19.34 20.80 4.99
C ASN A 365 19.50 19.28 4.87
N LYS A 366 18.92 18.51 5.82
CA LYS A 366 18.92 17.05 5.83
C LYS A 366 17.52 16.47 5.62
N TRP A 367 16.55 17.31 5.21
CA TRP A 367 15.18 16.85 5.01
C TRP A 367 15.14 15.80 3.91
N THR A 368 14.46 14.70 4.21
CA THR A 368 14.16 13.64 3.26
C THR A 368 12.68 13.32 3.33
N PRO A 369 12.11 12.66 2.30
CA PRO A 369 10.75 12.16 2.36
C PRO A 369 10.51 11.20 3.52
N PHE A 370 11.53 10.71 4.24
CA PHE A 370 11.38 9.86 5.42
C PHE A 370 11.46 10.61 6.76
N SER A 371 11.60 11.94 6.72
CA SER A 371 11.67 12.78 7.93
C SER A 371 10.28 13.05 8.48
N TYR A 372 10.12 13.05 9.81
CA TYR A 372 8.82 13.29 10.46
C TYR A 372 8.79 14.65 11.18
N LEU A 373 7.63 15.27 11.24
CA LEU A 373 7.40 16.50 12.01
C LEU A 373 7.69 16.30 13.49
N ILE A 374 7.45 15.10 14.05
CA ILE A 374 7.78 14.82 15.44
C ILE A 374 9.28 14.99 15.73
N ASP A 375 10.15 14.68 14.77
CA ASP A 375 11.61 14.85 14.92
C ASP A 375 11.98 16.33 14.95
N LEU A 376 11.34 17.13 14.08
CA LEU A 376 11.46 18.59 14.09
C LEU A 376 11.02 19.16 15.45
N PHE A 377 9.87 18.73 15.97
CA PHE A 377 9.37 19.21 17.26
C PHE A 377 10.22 18.74 18.44
N ASN A 378 10.78 17.53 18.39
CA ASN A 378 11.75 17.05 19.37
C ASN A 378 13.02 17.89 19.36
N LEU A 379 13.50 18.28 18.17
CA LEU A 379 14.63 19.19 18.01
C LEU A 379 14.31 20.59 18.58
N ILE A 380 13.13 21.14 18.25
CA ILE A 380 12.64 22.42 18.80
C ILE A 380 12.62 22.36 20.33
N SER A 381 11.98 21.34 20.90
CA SER A 381 11.87 21.14 22.34
C SER A 381 13.25 21.07 23.00
N LYS A 382 14.15 20.27 22.43
CA LYS A 382 15.54 20.15 22.91
C LYS A 382 16.25 21.49 22.90
N LYS A 383 16.09 22.30 21.84
CA LYS A 383 16.72 23.61 21.74
C LYS A 383 16.14 24.63 22.72
N ILE A 384 14.82 24.68 22.86
CA ILE A 384 14.16 25.50 23.90
C ILE A 384 14.68 25.12 25.29
N PHE A 385 14.85 23.82 25.55
CA PHE A 385 15.38 23.31 26.82
C PHE A 385 16.88 23.63 27.02
N GLU A 386 17.72 23.45 26.01
CA GLU A 386 19.15 23.82 26.08
C GLU A 386 19.33 25.30 26.45
N VAL A 387 18.56 26.17 25.79
CA VAL A 387 18.59 27.62 26.02
C VAL A 387 18.03 27.98 27.41
N SER A 388 17.04 27.23 27.92
CA SER A 388 16.52 27.40 29.28
C SER A 388 17.50 26.93 30.36
N VAL A 389 18.28 25.87 30.11
CA VAL A 389 19.30 25.36 31.04
C VAL A 389 20.55 26.23 31.08
N VAL A 390 21.02 26.71 29.92
CA VAL A 390 22.16 27.66 29.81
C VAL A 390 21.86 29.00 30.49
N SER A 391 20.59 29.25 30.82
CA SER A 391 20.13 30.43 31.53
C SER A 391 20.25 30.37 33.07
N CYS A 392 20.78 29.29 33.64
CA CYS A 392 21.28 29.23 35.03
C CYS A 392 22.51 30.16 35.27
N VAL A 393 22.85 31.00 34.29
CA VAL A 393 23.78 32.14 34.33
C VAL A 393 23.29 33.30 35.21
N ILE A 394 22.16 33.16 35.91
CA ILE A 394 21.85 34.03 37.06
C ILE A 394 22.95 33.90 38.14
N CYS A 395 23.62 32.75 38.24
CA CYS A 395 24.81 32.59 39.09
C CYS A 395 26.00 33.47 38.65
N HIS A 396 26.01 34.02 37.43
CA HIS A 396 27.10 34.92 36.99
C HIS A 396 26.80 36.42 37.21
N LYS A 397 25.53 36.80 37.43
CA LYS A 397 25.12 38.21 37.61
C LYS A 397 24.66 38.56 39.02
N ILE A 398 24.35 37.57 39.87
CA ILE A 398 24.06 37.84 41.28
C ILE A 398 25.38 38.12 42.00
N GLU A 399 25.43 39.26 42.68
CA GLU A 399 26.46 39.56 43.66
C GLU A 399 26.08 38.91 44.99
N CYS A 400 27.04 38.27 45.66
CA CYS A 400 26.81 37.71 46.98
C CYS A 400 26.36 38.84 47.93
N PRO A 401 25.20 38.74 48.60
CA PRO A 401 24.70 39.82 49.47
C PRO A 401 25.61 40.09 50.67
N SER A 402 26.49 39.16 51.01
CA SER A 402 27.44 39.26 52.13
C SER A 402 28.80 39.85 51.73
N CYS A 403 29.25 39.68 50.47
CA CYS A 403 30.59 40.11 50.05
C CYS A 403 30.64 40.88 48.73
N THR A 404 29.49 41.13 48.10
CA THR A 404 29.29 41.87 46.84
C THR A 404 30.08 41.37 45.62
N LYS A 405 30.85 40.28 45.75
CA LYS A 405 31.54 39.63 44.63
C LYS A 405 30.52 38.87 43.77
N ARG A 406 30.74 38.87 42.45
CA ARG A 406 29.93 38.10 41.49
C ARG A 406 30.02 36.62 41.82
N ILE A 407 28.89 35.91 41.71
CA ILE A 407 28.81 34.48 42.05
C ILE A 407 29.62 33.57 41.08
N ALA A 408 30.25 34.14 40.05
CA ALA A 408 31.18 33.43 39.17
C ALA A 408 32.31 34.36 38.70
N GLY A 409 33.25 34.66 39.60
CA GLY A 409 34.49 35.39 39.33
C GLY A 409 35.64 34.92 40.25
N ASP A 410 36.87 35.17 39.82
CA ASP A 410 38.15 34.56 40.27
C ASP A 410 38.23 33.99 41.72
N ASP A 411 38.55 32.69 41.74
CA ASP A 411 39.17 31.73 42.69
C ASP A 411 39.10 31.90 44.22
N ASP A 412 38.69 33.03 44.78
CA ASP A 412 38.83 33.28 46.23
C ASP A 412 37.63 32.80 47.09
N CYS A 413 36.53 32.32 46.49
CA CYS A 413 35.30 32.02 47.24
C CYS A 413 34.62 30.71 46.82
N HIS A 414 35.38 29.65 46.54
CA HIS A 414 34.82 28.36 46.16
C HIS A 414 34.94 27.31 47.28
N ALA A 415 33.93 26.46 47.40
CA ALA A 415 33.94 25.24 48.20
C ALA A 415 33.43 24.10 47.33
N GLU A 416 34.12 22.97 47.32
CA GLU A 416 33.70 21.79 46.58
C GLU A 416 32.95 20.82 47.48
N CYS A 417 31.86 20.24 46.97
CA CYS A 417 31.22 19.15 47.68
C CYS A 417 32.19 17.96 47.78
N PRO A 418 32.46 17.41 48.98
CA PRO A 418 33.44 16.34 49.17
C PRO A 418 33.03 15.00 48.53
N HIS A 419 31.79 14.87 48.06
CA HIS A 419 31.26 13.64 47.49
C HIS A 419 31.14 13.65 45.97
N CYS A 420 30.86 14.81 45.37
CA CYS A 420 30.68 14.92 43.91
C CYS A 420 31.63 15.91 43.25
N ASN A 421 32.54 16.52 44.02
CA ASN A 421 33.53 17.51 43.59
C ASN A 421 32.91 18.69 42.81
N ARG A 422 31.60 18.92 42.99
CA ARG A 422 30.94 20.06 42.35
C ARG A 422 31.32 21.31 43.12
N ALA A 423 31.88 22.29 42.42
CA ALA A 423 32.21 23.58 42.98
C ALA A 423 30.94 24.38 43.28
N TYR A 424 30.89 24.94 44.47
CA TYR A 424 29.92 25.91 44.95
C TYR A 424 30.67 27.16 45.38
N HIS A 425 29.94 28.26 45.54
CA HIS A 425 30.46 29.34 46.36
C HIS A 425 30.42 28.97 47.84
N ASN A 426 31.49 29.31 48.57
CA ASN A 426 31.63 28.89 49.96
C ASN A 426 30.43 29.31 50.82
N HIS A 427 29.92 30.54 50.63
CA HIS A 427 28.74 31.01 51.35
C HIS A 427 27.45 30.24 50.98
N CYS A 428 27.23 29.95 49.70
CA CYS A 428 26.06 29.19 49.25
C CYS A 428 26.14 27.73 49.72
N TRP A 429 27.35 27.17 49.74
CA TRP A 429 27.63 25.85 50.30
C TRP A 429 27.32 25.82 51.80
N GLU A 430 27.86 26.76 52.58
CA GLU A 430 27.62 26.88 54.01
C GLU A 430 26.13 27.05 54.32
N GLN A 431 25.39 27.89 53.58
CA GLN A 431 23.97 28.08 53.79
C GLN A 431 23.15 26.84 53.41
N THR A 432 23.54 26.14 52.34
CA THR A 432 22.91 24.87 51.92
C THR A 432 23.12 23.79 52.97
N ILE A 433 24.36 23.63 53.46
CA ILE A 433 24.67 22.68 54.54
C ILE A 433 23.99 23.07 55.85
N LYS A 434 23.93 24.36 56.19
CA LYS A 434 23.24 24.83 57.39
C LYS A 434 21.72 24.62 57.32
N SER A 435 21.12 24.70 56.14
CA SER A 435 19.66 24.58 55.96
C SER A 435 19.22 23.13 55.76
N PHE A 436 19.95 22.36 54.96
CA PHE A 436 19.54 21.03 54.51
C PHE A 436 20.46 19.90 55.02
N GLY A 437 21.64 20.23 55.56
CA GLY A 437 22.61 19.26 56.07
C GLY A 437 23.30 18.41 55.00
N LYS A 438 23.02 18.63 53.70
CA LYS A 438 23.47 17.80 52.58
C LYS A 438 23.71 18.63 51.33
N CYS A 439 24.50 18.11 50.39
CA CYS A 439 24.70 18.73 49.09
C CYS A 439 23.40 18.78 48.27
N GLY A 440 23.01 19.96 47.77
CA GLY A 440 21.78 20.12 46.98
C GLY A 440 21.75 19.40 45.63
N PHE A 441 22.89 18.88 45.15
CA PHE A 441 22.97 18.14 43.89
C PHE A 441 23.04 16.63 44.08
N CYS A 442 24.00 16.12 44.85
CA CYS A 442 24.14 14.67 45.08
C CYS A 442 23.31 14.17 46.27
N LEU A 443 22.71 15.06 47.06
CA LEU A 443 21.90 14.76 48.25
C LEU A 443 22.64 13.90 49.29
N ARG A 444 23.97 13.95 49.28
CA ARG A 444 24.85 13.31 50.25
C ARG A 444 25.41 14.34 51.21
#